data_AF-A0A6B1DMU1-F1
#
_entry.id   AF-A0A6B1DMU1-F1
#
_cell.length_a   1.000
_cell.length_b   1.000
_cell.length_c   1.000
_cell.angle_alpha   90.00
_cell.angle_beta   90.00
_cell.angle_gamma   90.00
#
_symmetry.space_group_name_H-M   'P 1'
#
loop_
_entity.id
_entity.type
_entity.pdbx_description
1 polymer ?
#
loop_
_entity_poly.entity_id
_entity_poly.type
_entity_poly.pdbx_seq_one_letter_code
_entity_poly.pdbx_strand_id
1 'polypeptide(L)'
;MEVPGAARYRTAGKGITRPEPGRSEIPFWVNTEEEVRAAVQELAELEVGIVKLWVDERNGQYEKLTPELYTAAIDEAHQHGLRVTAHIFTQEDAKGLLKAGALGVLLVRERRPPGQG
;
A
#
# COMPACT_ATOMS: atom_id res chain seq x y z
N MET A 1 -19.93 3.09 24.96
CA MET A 1 -21.31 3.18 24.42
C MET A 1 -21.21 2.91 22.92
N GLU A 2 -21.55 1.70 22.49
CA GLU A 2 -21.55 1.31 21.08
C GLU A 2 -22.96 1.53 20.53
N VAL A 3 -23.11 2.25 19.40
CA VAL A 3 -24.41 2.51 18.77
C VAL A 3 -24.55 1.57 17.57
N PRO A 4 -25.45 0.56 17.61
CA PRO A 4 -25.65 -0.36 16.50
C PRO A 4 -26.14 0.40 15.26
N GLY A 5 -25.45 0.22 14.12
CA GLY A 5 -25.80 0.87 12.85
C GLY A 5 -25.17 2.25 12.62
N ALA A 6 -24.34 2.75 13.54
CA ALA A 6 -23.54 3.95 13.29
C ALA A 6 -22.40 3.66 12.29
N ALA A 7 -22.07 4.64 11.45
CA ALA A 7 -20.91 4.58 10.58
C ALA A 7 -19.64 4.37 11.43
N ARG A 8 -18.96 3.25 11.25
CA ARG A 8 -17.71 2.94 11.95
C ARG A 8 -16.55 3.64 11.21
N TYR A 9 -15.99 4.68 11.81
CA TYR A 9 -14.74 5.26 11.34
C TYR A 9 -13.59 4.33 11.78
N ARG A 10 -12.98 3.62 10.83
CA ARG A 10 -11.79 2.77 11.05
C ARG A 10 -10.66 3.38 10.23
N THR A 11 -9.57 3.76 10.88
CA THR A 11 -8.35 4.19 10.19
C THR A 11 -7.58 2.96 9.73
N ALA A 12 -6.96 3.02 8.54
CA ALA A 12 -6.13 1.92 8.01
C ALA A 12 -4.72 1.87 8.64
N GLY A 13 -4.47 2.62 9.73
CA GLY A 13 -3.13 2.82 10.26
C GLY A 13 -2.21 3.60 9.30
N LYS A 14 -0.90 3.47 9.49
CA LYS A 14 0.11 4.02 8.59
C LYS A 14 0.16 3.23 7.28
N GLY A 15 0.37 3.91 6.16
CA GLY A 15 0.62 3.24 4.86
C GLY A 15 2.03 2.66 4.79
N ILE A 16 2.34 1.86 3.77
CA ILE A 16 3.70 1.34 3.51
C ILE A 16 4.22 1.91 2.18
N THR A 17 5.45 2.43 2.17
CA THR A 17 6.13 3.01 1.00
C THR A 17 7.65 2.90 1.11
N ARG A 18 8.39 3.13 0.02
CA ARG A 18 9.85 3.36 0.07
C ARG A 18 10.18 4.70 0.75
N PRO A 19 11.41 4.89 1.27
CA PRO A 19 11.81 6.14 1.92
C PRO A 19 11.54 7.41 1.09
N GLU A 20 10.79 8.37 1.65
CA GLU A 20 10.39 9.64 1.01
C GLU A 20 10.69 10.82 1.98
N PRO A 21 11.91 11.40 1.98
CA PRO A 21 12.27 12.53 2.85
C PRO A 21 11.25 13.67 2.78
N GLY A 22 10.62 14.01 3.92
CA GLY A 22 9.54 15.01 4.00
C GLY A 22 8.16 14.44 4.37
N ARG A 23 8.01 13.11 4.38
CA ARG A 23 6.77 12.41 4.78
C ARG A 23 7.00 11.34 5.85
N SER A 24 7.93 11.57 6.77
CA SER A 24 8.41 10.57 7.74
C SER A 24 7.41 10.12 8.81
N GLU A 25 6.33 10.87 9.07
CA GLU A 25 5.36 10.51 10.13
C GLU A 25 4.17 9.67 9.63
N ILE A 26 3.97 9.56 8.31
CA ILE A 26 2.71 9.07 7.72
C ILE A 26 2.78 7.59 7.26
N PRO A 27 3.89 7.10 6.69
CA PRO A 27 4.03 5.69 6.31
C PRO A 27 5.22 4.98 6.97
N PHE A 28 5.17 3.64 6.99
CA PHE A 28 6.36 2.80 7.16
C PHE A 28 7.24 2.90 5.93
N TRP A 29 8.53 3.16 6.14
CA TRP A 29 9.54 3.11 5.10
C TRP A 29 10.18 1.75 5.06
N VAL A 30 10.13 1.12 3.89
CA VAL A 30 10.61 -0.25 3.71
C VAL A 30 11.47 -0.34 2.46
N ASN A 31 12.58 -1.05 2.57
CA ASN A 31 13.51 -1.39 1.50
C ASN A 31 13.67 -2.90 1.34
N THR A 32 13.36 -3.70 2.37
CA THR A 32 13.44 -5.17 2.33
C THR A 32 12.09 -5.85 2.60
N GLU A 33 11.99 -7.13 2.24
CA GLU A 33 10.81 -7.95 2.51
C GLU A 33 10.57 -8.14 4.02
N GLU A 34 11.63 -8.25 4.81
CA GLU A 34 11.53 -8.37 6.28
C GLU A 34 10.93 -7.11 6.89
N GLU A 35 11.36 -5.93 6.43
CA GLU A 35 10.81 -4.64 6.89
C GLU A 35 9.32 -4.50 6.52
N VAL A 36 8.95 -4.97 5.33
CA VAL A 36 7.54 -5.03 4.90
C VAL A 36 6.72 -5.93 5.83
N ARG A 37 7.22 -7.13 6.14
CA ARG A 37 6.50 -8.08 7.00
C ARG A 37 6.35 -7.53 8.42
N ALA A 38 7.40 -6.94 8.97
CA ALA A 38 7.35 -6.30 10.29
C ALA A 38 6.30 -5.17 10.32
N ALA A 39 6.24 -4.33 9.28
CA ALA A 39 5.23 -3.28 9.19
C ALA A 39 3.80 -3.84 9.13
N VAL A 40 3.57 -4.94 8.41
CA VAL A 40 2.26 -5.60 8.35
C VAL A 40 1.90 -6.24 9.70
N GLN A 41 2.86 -6.83 10.41
CA GLN A 41 2.64 -7.40 11.74
C GLN A 41 2.25 -6.32 12.75
N GLU A 42 2.92 -5.16 12.75
CA GLU A 42 2.53 -4.01 13.59
C GLU A 42 1.11 -3.54 13.25
N LEU A 43 0.74 -3.47 11.97
CA LEU A 43 -0.62 -3.14 11.55
C LEU A 43 -1.64 -4.19 12.01
N ALA A 44 -1.28 -5.47 12.02
CA ALA A 44 -2.14 -6.55 12.51
C ALA A 44 -2.39 -6.44 14.02
N GLU A 45 -1.37 -6.10 14.81
CA GLU A 45 -1.51 -5.83 16.25
C GLU A 45 -2.44 -4.65 16.56
N LEU A 46 -2.50 -3.67 15.64
CA LEU A 46 -3.39 -2.50 15.75
C LEU A 46 -4.84 -2.79 15.32
N GLU A 47 -5.18 -4.04 15.01
CA GLU A 47 -6.51 -4.48 14.56
C GLU A 47 -7.07 -3.65 13.39
N VAL A 48 -6.18 -3.22 12.48
CA VAL A 48 -6.62 -2.47 11.29
C VAL A 48 -7.43 -3.38 10.36
N GLY A 49 -8.41 -2.82 9.64
CA GLY A 49 -9.19 -3.62 8.69
C GLY A 49 -8.52 -3.79 7.31
N ILE A 50 -7.54 -2.94 6.99
CA ILE A 50 -6.94 -2.82 5.66
C ILE A 50 -5.47 -2.37 5.78
N VAL A 51 -4.58 -2.95 4.99
CA VAL A 51 -3.21 -2.47 4.74
C VAL A 51 -3.20 -1.63 3.45
N LYS A 52 -2.58 -0.44 3.50
CA LYS A 52 -2.47 0.47 2.35
C LYS A 52 -1.04 0.51 1.81
N LEU A 53 -0.86 0.09 0.56
CA LEU A 53 0.42 0.18 -0.16
C LEU A 53 0.44 1.37 -1.12
N TRP A 54 1.59 2.03 -1.21
CA TRP A 54 1.88 3.10 -2.19
C TRP A 54 2.93 2.61 -3.18
N VAL A 55 2.49 2.21 -4.37
CA VAL A 55 3.37 1.81 -5.48
C VAL A 55 3.43 2.97 -6.47
N ASP A 56 4.14 4.01 -6.06
CA ASP A 56 4.19 5.31 -6.73
C ASP A 56 5.65 5.82 -6.72
N GLU A 57 6.14 6.23 -7.89
CA GLU A 57 7.48 6.80 -8.08
C GLU A 57 7.49 8.34 -8.01
N ARG A 58 6.33 8.97 -7.78
CA ARG A 58 6.13 10.42 -7.60
C ARG A 58 6.77 11.22 -8.73
N ASN A 59 6.45 10.88 -9.97
CA ASN A 59 7.04 11.46 -11.17
C ASN A 59 8.57 11.25 -11.26
N GLY A 60 9.06 10.08 -10.83
CA GLY A 60 10.47 9.69 -10.86
C GLY A 60 11.33 10.35 -9.78
N GLN A 61 10.72 10.94 -8.75
CA GLN A 61 11.45 11.54 -7.63
C GLN A 61 11.86 10.50 -6.58
N TYR A 62 11.14 9.37 -6.49
CA TYR A 62 11.41 8.32 -5.50
C TYR A 62 11.26 6.93 -6.11
N GLU A 63 11.90 5.95 -5.48
CA GLU A 63 11.75 4.55 -5.86
C GLU A 63 10.38 4.02 -5.42
N LYS A 64 9.66 3.33 -6.30
CA LYS A 64 8.40 2.66 -5.94
C LYS A 64 8.66 1.32 -5.25
N LEU A 65 7.65 0.79 -4.55
CA LEU A 65 7.68 -0.60 -4.08
C LEU A 65 7.86 -1.55 -5.26
N THR A 66 8.83 -2.45 -5.16
CA THR A 66 9.09 -3.45 -6.19
C THR A 66 8.07 -4.59 -6.08
N PRO A 67 7.96 -5.45 -7.13
CA PRO A 67 7.11 -6.63 -7.09
C PRO A 67 7.30 -7.55 -5.90
N GLU A 68 8.55 -7.73 -5.48
CA GLU A 68 8.93 -8.56 -4.36
C GLU A 68 8.37 -7.96 -3.05
N LEU A 69 8.52 -6.65 -2.86
CA LEU A 69 8.06 -5.95 -1.66
C LEU A 69 6.54 -5.94 -1.53
N TYR A 70 5.80 -5.61 -2.60
CA TYR A 70 4.34 -5.61 -2.49
C TYR A 70 3.76 -7.03 -2.39
N THR A 71 4.43 -8.04 -2.95
CA THR A 71 4.01 -9.44 -2.83
C THR A 71 4.19 -9.93 -1.40
N ALA A 72 5.36 -9.67 -0.79
CA ALA A 72 5.60 -9.98 0.61
C ALA A 72 4.59 -9.31 1.55
N ALA A 73 4.20 -8.06 1.27
CA ALA A 73 3.18 -7.35 2.03
C ALA A 73 1.81 -8.02 1.94
N ILE A 74 1.42 -8.45 0.75
CA ILE A 74 0.12 -9.09 0.52
C ILE A 74 0.07 -10.48 1.16
N ASP A 75 1.12 -11.26 1.02
CA ASP A 75 1.23 -12.59 1.63
C ASP A 75 1.17 -12.53 3.15
N GLU A 76 1.88 -11.57 3.76
CA GLU A 76 1.82 -11.36 5.22
C GLU A 76 0.43 -10.90 5.64
N ALA A 77 -0.16 -9.92 4.94
CA ALA A 77 -1.48 -9.41 5.28
C ALA A 77 -2.55 -10.50 5.23
N HIS A 78 -2.49 -11.40 4.24
CA HIS A 78 -3.40 -12.53 4.13
C HIS A 78 -3.25 -13.53 5.27
N GLN A 79 -2.02 -13.77 5.77
CA GLN A 79 -1.80 -14.63 6.94
C GLN A 79 -2.47 -14.06 8.20
N HIS A 80 -2.56 -12.73 8.32
CA HIS A 80 -3.24 -12.04 9.41
C HIS A 80 -4.72 -11.74 9.13
N GLY A 81 -5.28 -12.24 8.02
CA GLY A 81 -6.68 -12.00 7.64
C GLY A 81 -6.98 -10.55 7.22
N LEU A 82 -5.94 -9.75 6.96
CA LEU A 82 -6.02 -8.36 6.56
C LEU A 82 -6.24 -8.23 5.05
N ARG A 83 -6.98 -7.19 4.65
CA ARG A 83 -7.20 -6.86 3.24
C ARG A 83 -6.17 -5.85 2.76
N VAL A 84 -5.68 -5.99 1.53
CA VAL A 84 -4.71 -5.02 0.98
C VAL A 84 -5.34 -4.15 -0.09
N THR A 85 -5.09 -2.85 -0.01
CA THR A 85 -5.36 -1.90 -1.10
C THR A 85 -4.08 -1.23 -1.55
N ALA A 86 -3.94 -1.00 -2.85
CA ALA A 86 -2.75 -0.37 -3.40
C ALA A 86 -3.12 0.89 -4.20
N HIS A 87 -2.27 1.90 -4.11
CA HIS A 87 -2.28 3.05 -5.01
C HIS A 87 -1.23 2.83 -6.09
N ILE A 88 -1.63 2.97 -7.37
CA ILE A 88 -0.79 2.70 -8.53
C ILE A 88 -1.01 3.70 -9.66
N PHE A 89 0.01 3.87 -10.49
CA PHE A 89 -0.03 4.71 -11.70
C PHE A 89 0.07 3.91 -13.00
N THR A 90 0.75 2.76 -13.01
CA THR A 90 0.96 1.98 -14.24
C THR A 90 0.02 0.78 -14.37
N GLN A 91 -0.29 0.40 -15.62
CA GLN A 91 -1.09 -0.80 -15.91
C GLN A 91 -0.33 -2.09 -15.59
N GLU A 92 1.00 -2.08 -15.66
CA GLU A 92 1.83 -3.24 -15.32
C GLU A 92 1.75 -3.54 -13.81
N ASP A 93 1.90 -2.52 -12.98
CA ASP A 93 1.75 -2.66 -11.52
C ASP A 93 0.33 -3.11 -11.15
N ALA A 94 -0.68 -2.64 -11.88
CA ALA A 94 -2.06 -3.11 -11.71
C ALA A 94 -2.19 -4.62 -11.91
N LYS A 95 -1.57 -5.16 -12.97
CA LYS A 95 -1.58 -6.60 -13.25
C LYS A 95 -0.81 -7.38 -12.20
N GLY A 96 0.35 -6.87 -11.75
CA GLY A 96 1.16 -7.50 -10.70
C GLY A 96 0.40 -7.62 -9.38
N LEU A 97 -0.20 -6.53 -8.91
CA LEU A 97 -0.95 -6.50 -7.64
C LEU A 97 -2.23 -7.33 -7.67
N LEU A 98 -2.95 -7.35 -8.79
CA LEU A 98 -4.12 -8.21 -8.94
C LEU A 98 -3.72 -9.69 -8.92
N LYS A 99 -2.59 -10.06 -9.55
CA LYS A 99 -2.06 -11.42 -9.49
C LYS A 99 -1.60 -11.81 -8.08
N ALA A 100 -1.01 -10.86 -7.35
CA ALA A 100 -0.60 -11.06 -5.96
C ALA A 100 -1.79 -11.14 -4.98
N GLY A 101 -3.00 -10.77 -5.40
CA GLY A 101 -4.22 -10.94 -4.61
C GLY A 101 -4.70 -9.69 -3.87
N ALA A 102 -4.29 -8.49 -4.27
CA ALA A 102 -4.82 -7.25 -3.71
C ALA A 102 -6.34 -7.14 -3.91
N LEU A 103 -7.06 -6.71 -2.85
CA LEU A 103 -8.53 -6.58 -2.88
C LEU A 103 -9.01 -5.47 -3.84
N GLY A 104 -8.22 -4.41 -3.98
CA GLY A 104 -8.56 -3.29 -4.84
C GLY A 104 -7.35 -2.42 -5.17
N VAL A 105 -7.28 -2.00 -6.42
CA VAL A 105 -6.30 -1.03 -6.90
C VAL A 105 -6.98 0.32 -7.15
N LEU A 106 -6.43 1.38 -6.58
CA LEU A 106 -6.81 2.75 -6.95
C LEU A 106 -5.81 3.23 -8.00
N LEU A 107 -6.23 3.15 -9.27
CA LEU A 107 -5.46 3.64 -10.39
C LEU A 107 -5.76 5.12 -10.57
N VAL A 108 -4.79 5.99 -10.27
CA VAL A 108 -4.90 7.41 -10.61
C VAL A 108 -4.24 7.59 -11.96
N ARG A 109 -5.05 7.96 -12.96
CA ARG A 109 -4.55 8.24 -14.31
C ARG A 109 -3.66 9.47 -14.21
N GLU A 110 -2.36 9.27 -14.34
CA GLU A 110 -1.42 10.39 -14.47
C GLU A 110 -1.82 11.22 -15.69
N ARG A 111 -1.80 12.55 -15.58
CA ARG A 111 -1.92 13.37 -16.78
C ARG A 111 -0.69 13.07 -17.63
N ARG A 112 -0.91 12.54 -18.84
CA ARG A 112 0.14 12.34 -19.85
C ARG A 112 1.02 13.59 -19.90
N PRO A 113 2.34 13.51 -19.70
CA PRO A 113 3.21 14.66 -19.94
C PRO A 113 3.04 15.10 -21.41
N PRO A 114 2.96 16.40 -21.70
CA PRO A 114 2.82 16.85 -23.07
C PRO A 114 4.08 16.46 -23.88
N GLY A 115 3.92 15.73 -24.99
CA GLY A 115 4.94 15.69 -26.03
C GLY A 115 5.60 14.35 -26.38
N GLN A 116 4.92 13.20 -26.31
CA GLN A 116 5.40 12.00 -27.03
C GLN A 116 4.27 11.35 -27.83
N GLY A 117 4.40 11.45 -29.15
CA GLY A 117 3.57 10.81 -30.17
C GLY A 117 4.46 10.29 -31.28
#